data_AF-A0A0D3DW01-F1
#
_entry.id   AF-A0A0D3DW01-F1
#
_cell.length_a   1.000
_cell.length_b   1.000
_cell.length_c   1.000
_cell.angle_alpha   90.00
_cell.angle_beta   90.00
_cell.angle_gamma   90.00
#
_symmetry.space_group_name_H-M   'P 1'
#
loop_
_entity.id
_entity.type
_entity.pdbx_description
1 polymer ?
#
loop_
_entity_poly.entity_id
_entity_poly.type
_entity_poly.pdbx_seq_one_letter_code
_entity_poly.pdbx_strand_id
1 'polypeptide(L)'
;MLCMTKGKHEIAQEPQVLRLGEESSWRTVEDCPPHYSSESLHICIDGVLYYGACFGTGTTTSVVGKERGVMSFDVRSEKLDVIRVPQGRARKFTSMTRYNGKLALIYTVYGKIGSWVLEDAVKHEWSSTFFDLPRLSGYNTKFQVFCAIDDGDDAGEFVLAPKELQESTFYVLYYI
;
A
#
# COMPACT_ATOMS: atom_id res chain seq x y z
N MET A 1 -6.56 16.56 -5.84
CA MET A 1 -5.17 16.16 -5.54
C MET A 1 -4.95 16.26 -4.04
N LEU A 2 -4.57 15.18 -3.37
CA LEU A 2 -4.20 15.19 -1.95
C LEU A 2 -2.70 15.49 -1.84
N CYS A 3 -2.33 16.44 -0.99
CA CYS A 3 -0.96 16.78 -0.64
C CYS A 3 -0.80 16.64 0.88
N MET A 4 0.33 16.13 1.32
CA MET A 4 0.65 16.00 2.75
C MET A 4 1.97 16.70 3.01
N THR A 5 1.96 17.70 3.88
CA THR A 5 3.18 18.44 4.22
C THR A 5 3.93 17.74 5.36
N LYS A 6 5.27 17.80 5.34
CA LYS A 6 6.12 17.31 6.43
C LYS A 6 6.42 18.45 7.39
N GLY A 7 5.90 18.39 8.61
CA GLY A 7 6.23 19.34 9.68
C GLY A 7 7.66 19.14 10.21
N LYS A 8 8.29 20.23 10.70
CA LYS A 8 9.65 20.21 11.33
C LYS A 8 9.74 19.33 12.59
N HIS A 9 8.61 19.05 13.23
CA HIS A 9 8.49 18.19 14.40
C HIS A 9 7.44 17.09 14.16
N GLU A 10 7.62 16.34 13.07
CA GLU A 10 7.28 14.92 12.84
C GLU A 10 5.85 14.38 13.12
N ILE A 11 5.04 14.94 14.00
CA ILE A 11 3.69 14.46 14.29
C ILE A 11 2.69 15.51 13.83
N ALA A 12 2.25 15.35 12.59
CA ALA A 12 1.06 15.89 11.93
C ALA A 12 1.44 16.27 10.49
N GLN A 13 1.01 15.43 9.56
CA GLN A 13 0.87 15.87 8.17
C GLN A 13 -0.45 16.62 8.11
N GLU A 14 -0.42 17.92 7.84
CA GLU A 14 -1.64 18.66 7.51
C GLU A 14 -2.04 18.24 6.09
N PRO A 15 -3.09 17.42 5.92
CA PRO A 15 -3.49 17.00 4.60
C PRO A 15 -4.21 18.17 3.94
N GLN A 16 -3.81 18.49 2.72
CA GLN A 16 -4.43 19.52 1.91
C GLN A 16 -4.98 18.90 0.64
N VAL A 17 -6.17 19.32 0.25
CA VAL A 17 -6.79 18.90 -1.00
C VAL A 17 -6.86 20.10 -1.94
N LEU A 18 -6.37 19.90 -3.17
CA LEU A 18 -6.61 20.79 -4.29
C LEU A 18 -7.77 20.22 -5.12
N ARG A 19 -8.85 20.99 -5.22
CA ARG A 19 -9.90 20.77 -6.22
C ARG A 19 -9.47 21.43 -7.53
N LEU A 20 -9.53 20.67 -8.62
CA LEU A 20 -9.25 21.19 -9.95
C LEU A 20 -10.55 21.70 -10.58
N GLY A 21 -10.53 22.94 -11.06
CA GLY A 21 -11.67 23.65 -11.66
C GLY A 21 -11.31 25.10 -11.97
N GLU A 22 -12.28 25.88 -12.46
CA GLU A 22 -12.08 27.31 -12.80
C GLU A 22 -11.53 28.12 -11.62
N GLU A 23 -11.92 27.79 -10.39
CA GLU A 23 -11.37 28.36 -9.15
C GLU A 23 -10.65 27.30 -8.31
N SER A 24 -9.49 26.86 -8.82
CA SER A 24 -8.65 25.89 -8.12
C SER A 24 -8.13 26.48 -6.80
N SER A 25 -8.52 25.88 -5.68
CA SER A 25 -8.12 26.32 -4.33
C SER A 25 -7.67 25.15 -3.45
N TRP A 26 -6.71 25.44 -2.58
CA TRP A 26 -6.23 24.52 -1.56
C TRP A 26 -7.07 24.66 -0.31
N ARG A 27 -7.43 23.52 0.30
CA ARG A 27 -8.12 23.47 1.59
C ARG A 27 -7.54 22.39 2.48
N THR A 28 -7.52 22.63 3.78
CA THR A 28 -7.11 21.64 4.78
C THR A 28 -8.21 20.62 4.99
N VAL A 29 -7.85 19.34 5.08
CA VAL A 29 -8.75 18.26 5.45
C VAL A 29 -8.85 18.22 6.97
N GLU A 30 -10.07 18.35 7.48
CA GLU A 30 -10.36 18.24 8.91
C GLU A 30 -10.36 16.77 9.37
N ASP A 31 -10.25 16.53 10.67
CA ASP A 31 -10.35 15.20 11.29
C ASP A 31 -9.33 14.14 10.81
N CYS A 32 -8.13 14.56 10.42
CA CYS A 32 -7.05 13.64 10.07
C CYS A 32 -6.39 13.02 11.32
N PRO A 33 -6.39 11.69 11.46
CA PRO A 33 -5.65 11.03 12.53
C PRO A 33 -4.14 11.27 12.39
N PRO A 34 -3.40 11.58 13.47
CA PRO A 34 -1.96 11.79 13.40
C PRO A 34 -1.24 10.55 12.87
N HIS A 35 -0.54 10.68 11.75
CA HIS A 35 0.20 9.58 11.13
C HIS A 35 1.39 10.08 10.29
N TYR A 36 2.27 9.15 9.94
CA TYR A 36 3.36 9.36 8.99
C TYR A 36 3.03 8.61 7.71
N SER A 37 2.86 9.32 6.59
CA SER A 37 2.69 8.66 5.29
C SER A 37 4.01 8.13 4.73
N SER A 38 3.93 6.97 4.08
CA SER A 38 5.01 6.38 3.29
C SER A 38 4.90 6.89 1.86
N GLU A 39 5.82 7.77 1.44
CA GLU A 39 5.76 8.48 0.14
C GLU A 39 5.61 7.55 -1.08
N SER A 40 6.12 6.32 -0.99
CA SER A 40 6.18 5.37 -2.12
C SER A 40 5.12 4.27 -2.12
N LEU A 41 4.21 4.23 -1.14
CA LEU A 41 3.21 3.16 -1.04
C LEU A 41 1.82 3.76 -1.12
N HIS A 42 1.31 3.94 -2.34
CA HIS A 42 -0.04 4.45 -2.57
C HIS A 42 -0.65 3.87 -3.85
N ILE A 43 -1.97 3.82 -3.91
CA ILE A 43 -2.75 3.41 -5.09
C ILE A 43 -4.13 4.07 -5.04
N CYS A 44 -4.66 4.46 -6.20
CA CYS A 44 -6.04 4.94 -6.31
C CYS A 44 -6.91 3.82 -6.90
N ILE A 45 -7.99 3.45 -6.21
CA ILE A 45 -8.95 2.44 -6.65
C ILE A 45 -10.35 3.03 -6.51
N ASP A 46 -11.05 3.19 -7.62
CA ASP A 46 -12.47 3.57 -7.70
C ASP A 46 -12.81 4.85 -6.92
N GLY A 47 -11.95 5.86 -7.04
CA GLY A 47 -12.13 7.15 -6.38
C GLY A 47 -11.69 7.19 -4.91
N VAL A 48 -11.06 6.11 -4.42
CA VAL A 48 -10.45 6.07 -3.08
C VAL A 48 -8.93 5.96 -3.23
N LEU A 49 -8.20 6.91 -2.65
CA LEU A 49 -6.75 6.87 -2.54
C LEU A 49 -6.36 6.10 -1.28
N TYR A 50 -5.65 5.00 -1.45
CA TYR A 50 -5.05 4.22 -0.37
C TYR A 50 -3.57 4.54 -0.29
N TYR A 51 -3.04 4.71 0.91
CA TYR A 51 -1.61 4.88 1.10
C TYR A 51 -1.12 4.29 2.44
N GLY A 52 0.14 3.88 2.46
CA GLY A 52 0.76 3.29 3.64
C GLY A 52 1.03 4.36 4.69
N ALA A 53 0.68 4.05 5.94
CA ALA A 53 0.87 4.96 7.05
C ALA A 53 1.48 4.24 8.27
N CYS A 54 2.19 5.00 9.09
CA CYS A 54 2.67 4.56 10.40
C CYS A 54 2.00 5.37 11.51
N PHE A 55 1.50 4.68 12.52
CA PHE A 55 0.80 5.23 13.69
C PHE A 55 1.64 5.00 14.95
N GLY A 56 1.68 5.95 15.87
CA GLY A 56 2.40 5.80 17.15
C GLY A 56 2.83 7.11 17.79
N THR A 57 3.15 7.05 19.09
CA THR A 57 3.40 8.22 19.96
C THR A 57 4.86 8.69 19.99
N GLY A 58 5.75 8.13 19.16
CA GLY A 58 7.16 8.50 19.11
C GLY A 58 7.44 9.69 18.20
N THR A 59 8.20 10.68 18.71
CA THR A 59 8.66 11.90 18.03
C THR A 59 9.89 11.70 17.14
N THR A 60 10.23 10.44 16.83
CA THR A 60 11.45 10.11 16.07
C THR A 60 11.11 9.42 14.76
N THR A 61 11.91 9.65 13.73
CA THR A 61 11.95 8.92 12.44
C THR A 61 12.13 7.40 12.58
N SER A 62 12.48 6.91 13.78
CA SER A 62 12.59 5.48 14.04
C SER A 62 11.25 4.77 13.85
N VAL A 63 11.27 3.69 13.06
CA VAL A 63 10.13 2.78 12.85
C VAL A 63 9.90 1.89 14.09
N VAL A 64 10.83 1.89 15.05
CA VAL A 64 10.74 1.08 16.27
C VAL A 64 9.57 1.58 17.12
N GLY A 65 8.57 0.73 17.31
CA GLY A 65 7.37 1.03 18.10
C GLY A 65 6.20 1.66 17.33
N LYS A 66 6.33 1.90 16.01
CA LYS A 66 5.23 2.40 15.17
C LYS A 66 4.43 1.25 14.56
N GLU A 67 3.10 1.34 14.61
CA GLU A 67 2.21 0.40 13.92
C GLU A 67 2.05 0.81 12.46
N ARG A 68 2.45 -0.03 11.51
CA ARG A 68 2.16 0.19 10.09
C ARG A 68 0.73 -0.23 9.78
N GLY A 69 0.02 0.59 9.01
CA GLY A 69 -1.29 0.30 8.44
C GLY A 69 -1.52 1.03 7.13
N VAL A 70 -2.79 1.20 6.78
CA VAL A 70 -3.23 1.88 5.56
C VAL A 70 -4.14 3.03 5.95
N MET A 71 -4.00 4.16 5.27
CA MET A 71 -4.98 5.24 5.26
C MET A 71 -5.77 5.16 3.95
N SER A 72 -7.05 5.50 4.02
CA SER A 72 -7.90 5.69 2.85
C SER A 72 -8.40 7.13 2.81
N PHE A 73 -8.46 7.70 1.61
CA PHE A 73 -9.02 9.00 1.33
C PHE A 73 -10.06 8.88 0.23
N ASP A 74 -11.34 9.04 0.56
CA ASP A 74 -12.42 9.05 -0.41
C ASP A 74 -12.46 10.42 -1.11
N VAL A 75 -12.24 10.45 -2.42
CA VAL A 75 -12.07 11.71 -3.17
C VAL A 75 -13.39 12.50 -3.27
N ARG A 76 -14.55 11.83 -3.20
CA ARG A 76 -15.86 12.47 -3.38
C ARG A 76 -16.33 13.15 -2.09
N SER A 77 -16.18 12.46 -0.97
CA SER A 77 -16.55 12.93 0.36
C SER A 77 -15.41 13.66 1.08
N GLU A 78 -14.18 13.52 0.57
CA GLU A 78 -12.94 14.05 1.13
C GLU A 78 -12.69 13.64 2.59
N LYS A 79 -13.05 12.39 2.91
CA LYS A 79 -12.88 11.80 4.23
C LYS A 79 -11.64 10.91 4.30
N LEU A 80 -10.94 11.02 5.42
CA LEU A 80 -9.80 10.17 5.76
C LEU A 80 -10.22 9.12 6.79
N ASP A 81 -9.87 7.87 6.52
CA ASP A 81 -10.13 6.76 7.44
C ASP A 81 -8.89 5.88 7.58
N VAL A 82 -8.68 5.36 8.80
CA VAL A 82 -7.62 4.40 9.11
C VAL A 82 -8.13 3.00 8.82
N ILE A 83 -7.40 2.23 8.02
CA ILE A 83 -7.65 0.80 7.80
C ILE A 83 -6.59 0.01 8.54
N ARG A 84 -7.01 -0.70 9.59
CA ARG A 84 -6.11 -1.53 10.39
C ARG A 84 -5.67 -2.74 9.59
N VAL A 85 -4.36 -2.94 9.52
CA VAL A 85 -3.75 -4.08 8.86
C VAL A 85 -3.50 -5.19 9.90
N PRO A 86 -3.73 -6.47 9.56
CA PRO A 86 -3.46 -7.59 10.44
C PRO A 86 -2.03 -7.56 11.00
N GLN A 87 -1.81 -8.13 12.19
CA GLN A 87 -0.48 -8.17 12.78
C GLN A 87 0.49 -9.06 11.97
N GLY A 88 1.78 -8.98 12.30
CA GLY A 88 2.80 -9.83 11.71
C GLY A 88 3.22 -9.37 10.31
N ARG A 89 3.17 -10.27 9.33
CA ARG A 89 3.74 -10.03 7.99
C ARG A 89 2.95 -9.02 7.17
N ALA A 90 1.64 -8.89 7.39
CA ALA A 90 0.82 -7.92 6.70
C ALA A 90 1.35 -6.49 6.92
N ARG A 91 1.85 -6.16 8.13
CA ARG A 91 2.50 -4.86 8.43
C ARG A 91 3.87 -4.64 7.77
N LYS A 92 4.38 -5.61 7.01
CA LYS A 92 5.67 -5.53 6.28
C LYS A 92 5.47 -5.48 4.76
N PHE A 93 4.27 -5.12 4.31
CA PHE A 93 3.98 -4.97 2.88
C PHE A 93 4.93 -3.97 2.21
N THR A 94 5.33 -4.31 0.99
CA THR A 94 6.29 -3.57 0.16
C THR A 94 5.68 -3.02 -1.11
N SER A 95 4.46 -3.42 -1.44
CA SER A 95 3.70 -2.90 -2.57
C SER A 95 2.20 -2.94 -2.28
N MET A 96 1.45 -2.11 -3.01
CA MET A 96 0.00 -2.11 -3.05
C MET A 96 -0.43 -2.30 -4.50
N THR A 97 -1.43 -3.14 -4.74
CA THR A 97 -2.00 -3.36 -6.08
C THR A 97 -3.51 -3.48 -6.01
N ARG A 98 -4.17 -3.36 -7.17
CA ARG A 98 -5.58 -3.69 -7.33
C ARG A 98 -5.68 -5.18 -7.65
N TYR A 99 -6.55 -5.92 -6.96
CA TYR A 99 -6.83 -7.33 -7.23
C TYR A 99 -8.34 -7.56 -7.10
N ASN A 100 -9.00 -8.01 -8.16
CA ASN A 100 -10.46 -8.20 -8.21
C ASN A 100 -11.22 -6.94 -7.79
N GLY A 101 -10.76 -5.79 -8.30
CA GLY A 101 -11.26 -4.46 -7.92
C GLY A 101 -10.95 -4.00 -6.48
N LYS A 102 -10.32 -4.83 -5.64
CA LYS A 102 -10.03 -4.55 -4.23
C LYS A 102 -8.57 -4.15 -4.00
N LEU A 103 -8.31 -3.51 -2.87
CA LEU A 103 -6.94 -3.22 -2.43
C LEU A 103 -6.25 -4.52 -2.01
N ALA A 104 -5.07 -4.79 -2.54
CA ALA A 104 -4.19 -5.88 -2.10
C ALA A 104 -2.83 -5.36 -1.64
N LEU A 105 -2.39 -5.80 -0.45
CA LEU A 105 -1.07 -5.54 0.10
C LEU A 105 -0.15 -6.72 -0.20
N ILE A 106 0.99 -6.47 -0.84
CA ILE A 106 1.94 -7.53 -1.19
C ILE A 106 3.18 -7.49 -0.31
N TYR A 107 3.65 -8.68 0.08
CA TYR A 107 4.91 -8.88 0.79
C TYR A 107 5.62 -10.14 0.28
N THR A 108 6.94 -10.16 0.40
CA THR A 108 7.77 -11.31 0.00
C THR A 108 8.42 -11.95 1.22
N VAL A 109 8.46 -13.28 1.25
CA VAL A 109 9.17 -14.05 2.29
C VAL A 109 9.78 -15.29 1.67
N TYR A 110 11.12 -15.41 1.73
CA TYR A 110 11.88 -16.64 1.44
C TYR A 110 11.26 -17.56 0.37
N GLY A 111 11.27 -17.13 -0.89
CA GLY A 111 10.72 -17.94 -1.99
C GLY A 111 9.20 -18.02 -2.02
N LYS A 112 8.48 -17.12 -1.33
CA LYS A 112 7.02 -16.98 -1.40
C LYS A 112 6.62 -15.52 -1.54
N ILE A 113 5.48 -15.32 -2.20
CA ILE A 113 4.75 -14.06 -2.22
C ILE A 113 3.48 -14.26 -1.40
N GLY A 114 3.21 -13.33 -0.49
CA GLY A 114 1.94 -13.27 0.21
C GLY A 114 1.18 -12.01 -0.20
N SER A 115 -0.14 -12.14 -0.32
CA SER A 115 -1.06 -11.03 -0.49
C SER A 115 -2.04 -10.98 0.68
N TRP A 116 -2.45 -9.76 1.04
CA TRP A 116 -3.62 -9.51 1.88
C TRP A 116 -4.59 -8.65 1.08
N VAL A 117 -5.78 -9.18 0.78
CA VAL A 117 -6.83 -8.47 0.04
C VAL A 117 -7.83 -7.89 1.03
N LEU A 118 -8.17 -6.61 0.86
CA LEU A 118 -9.12 -5.91 1.69
C LEU A 118 -10.54 -6.31 1.31
N GLU A 119 -11.24 -7.00 2.21
CA GLU A 119 -12.61 -7.46 2.00
C GLU A 119 -13.62 -6.39 2.43
N ASP A 120 -13.39 -5.77 3.58
CA ASP A 120 -14.24 -4.72 4.14
C ASP A 120 -13.38 -3.66 4.85
N ALA A 121 -13.36 -2.46 4.28
CA ALA A 121 -12.59 -1.33 4.80
C ALA A 121 -13.07 -0.88 6.18
N VAL A 122 -14.39 -0.89 6.39
CA VAL A 122 -15.07 -0.40 7.60
C VAL A 122 -14.85 -1.36 8.76
N LYS A 123 -14.96 -2.67 8.50
CA LYS A 123 -14.70 -3.72 9.49
C LYS A 123 -13.22 -4.06 9.64
N HIS A 124 -12.37 -3.55 8.75
CA HIS A 124 -10.95 -3.89 8.64
C HIS A 124 -10.73 -5.39 8.41
N GLU A 125 -11.55 -6.01 7.58
CA GLU A 125 -11.47 -7.44 7.26
C GLU A 125 -10.57 -7.67 6.05
N TRP A 126 -9.69 -8.66 6.17
CA TRP A 126 -8.73 -9.01 5.14
C TRP A 126 -8.69 -10.52 4.93
N SER A 127 -8.56 -10.94 3.68
CA SER A 127 -8.23 -12.32 3.31
C SER A 127 -6.74 -12.41 2.95
N SER A 128 -6.12 -13.57 3.17
CA SER A 128 -4.70 -13.78 2.85
C SER A 128 -4.50 -14.94 1.89
N THR A 129 -3.66 -14.74 0.88
CA THR A 129 -3.25 -15.79 -0.06
C THR A 129 -1.73 -15.84 -0.15
N PHE A 130 -1.18 -17.00 -0.47
CA PHE A 130 0.25 -17.22 -0.63
C PHE A 130 0.53 -17.97 -1.92
N PHE A 131 1.59 -17.56 -2.60
CA PHE A 131 2.07 -18.14 -3.85
C PHE A 131 3.53 -18.54 -3.66
N ASP A 132 3.86 -19.78 -4.03
CA ASP A 132 5.23 -20.27 -4.01
C ASP A 132 5.98 -19.76 -5.22
N LEU A 133 7.14 -19.13 -5.00
CA LEU A 133 8.01 -18.74 -6.10
C LEU A 133 8.71 -19.97 -6.68
N PRO A 134 8.87 -20.07 -8.02
CA PRO A 134 9.62 -21.17 -8.62
C PRO A 134 11.05 -21.16 -8.09
N ARG A 135 11.59 -22.36 -7.92
CA ARG A 135 12.91 -22.64 -7.29
C ARG A 135 14.08 -21.85 -7.90
N LEU A 136 13.91 -21.29 -9.09
CA LEU A 136 14.87 -20.41 -9.77
C LEU A 136 15.07 -19.08 -9.03
N SER A 137 14.09 -18.63 -8.23
CA SER A 137 14.30 -17.53 -7.31
C SER A 137 15.12 -18.01 -6.12
N GLY A 138 16.39 -17.60 -6.02
CA GLY A 138 17.18 -17.85 -4.82
C GLY A 138 16.42 -17.40 -3.56
N TYR A 139 16.62 -18.10 -2.43
CA TYR A 139 15.87 -17.85 -1.18
C TYR A 139 15.95 -16.40 -0.67
N ASN A 140 16.92 -15.61 -1.13
CA ASN A 140 17.12 -14.21 -0.74
C ASN A 140 16.64 -13.18 -1.78
N THR A 141 16.10 -13.60 -2.94
CA THR A 141 15.65 -12.66 -3.97
C THR A 141 14.37 -11.97 -3.51
N LYS A 142 14.42 -10.65 -3.35
CA LYS A 142 13.25 -9.81 -3.09
C LYS A 142 12.59 -9.48 -4.43
N PHE A 143 11.29 -9.73 -4.55
CA PHE A 143 10.51 -9.34 -5.72
C PHE A 143 9.71 -8.08 -5.44
N GLN A 144 9.55 -7.26 -6.47
CA GLN A 144 8.60 -6.17 -6.53
C GLN A 144 7.45 -6.57 -7.46
N VAL A 145 6.23 -6.26 -7.03
CA VAL A 145 5.04 -6.40 -7.87
C VAL A 145 4.86 -5.10 -8.62
N PHE A 146 4.77 -5.19 -9.94
CA PHE A 146 4.59 -4.03 -10.83
C PHE A 146 3.12 -3.77 -11.09
N CYS A 147 2.36 -4.82 -11.37
CA CYS A 147 0.92 -4.78 -11.51
C CYS A 147 0.32 -6.15 -11.21
N ALA A 148 -0.98 -6.16 -10.95
CA ALA A 148 -1.80 -7.35 -11.08
C ALA A 148 -2.73 -7.15 -12.28
N ILE A 149 -2.87 -8.18 -13.10
CA ILE A 149 -3.76 -8.23 -14.25
C ILE A 149 -4.99 -9.00 -13.79
N ASP A 150 -6.15 -8.40 -13.99
CA ASP A 150 -7.43 -8.93 -13.56
C ASP A 150 -8.35 -8.91 -14.77
N ASP A 151 -8.34 -10.03 -15.52
CA ASP A 151 -9.12 -10.21 -16.75
C ASP A 151 -10.52 -10.79 -16.47
N GLY A 152 -10.98 -10.74 -15.22
CA GLY A 152 -12.37 -10.95 -14.84
C GLY A 152 -12.88 -12.39 -14.79
N ASP A 153 -12.10 -13.38 -15.24
CA ASP A 153 -12.53 -14.80 -15.27
C ASP A 153 -11.46 -15.81 -14.82
N ASP A 154 -10.26 -15.34 -14.46
CA ASP A 154 -9.16 -16.17 -13.96
C ASP A 154 -8.58 -15.59 -12.66
N ALA A 155 -7.76 -16.35 -11.92
CA ALA A 155 -7.33 -16.05 -10.55
C ALA A 155 -6.48 -14.77 -10.34
N GLY A 156 -6.39 -13.90 -11.36
CA GLY A 156 -5.63 -12.66 -11.39
C GLY A 156 -4.12 -12.93 -11.44
N GLU A 157 -3.46 -12.41 -12.46
CA GLU A 157 -2.02 -12.63 -12.65
C GLU A 157 -1.21 -11.54 -11.93
N PHE A 158 -0.07 -11.88 -11.33
CA PHE A 158 0.88 -10.90 -10.79
C PHE A 158 2.12 -10.78 -11.66
N VAL A 159 2.42 -9.57 -12.13
CA VAL A 159 3.70 -9.29 -12.82
C VAL A 159 4.74 -8.88 -11.79
N LEU A 160 5.79 -9.69 -11.71
CA LEU A 160 6.84 -9.59 -10.69
C LEU A 160 8.21 -9.48 -11.34
N ALA A 161 9.08 -8.66 -10.76
CA ALA A 161 10.51 -8.68 -11.08
C ALA A 161 11.36 -8.57 -9.82
N PRO A 162 12.61 -9.06 -9.85
CA PRO A 162 13.56 -8.82 -8.77
C PRO A 162 13.71 -7.33 -8.49
N LYS A 163 13.71 -6.94 -7.21
CA LYS A 163 13.89 -5.55 -6.76
C LYS A 163 15.28 -5.01 -7.11
N GLU A 164 16.27 -5.89 -7.13
CA GLU A 164 17.65 -5.59 -7.47
C GLU A 164 18.03 -6.46 -8.67
N LEU A 165 18.55 -5.83 -9.72
CA LEU A 165 19.12 -6.54 -10.86
C LEU A 165 20.49 -7.05 -10.42
N GLN A 166 20.68 -8.37 -10.37
CA GLN A 166 22.02 -8.94 -10.38
C GLN A 166 22.51 -9.03 -11.83
N GLU A 167 23.83 -9.15 -12.05
CA GLU A 167 24.45 -9.20 -13.40
C GLU A 167 23.97 -10.39 -14.27
N SER A 168 23.10 -11.26 -13.75
CA SER A 168 22.51 -12.41 -14.43
C SER A 168 21.02 -12.23 -14.77
N THR A 169 20.53 -13.09 -15.66
CA THR A 169 19.19 -13.11 -16.25
C THR A 169 18.06 -12.85 -15.24
N PHE A 170 17.17 -11.90 -15.53
CA PHE A 170 15.92 -11.73 -14.80
C PHE A 170 14.79 -12.52 -15.48
N TYR A 171 13.88 -13.06 -14.67
CA TYR A 171 12.71 -13.80 -15.12
C TYR A 171 11.45 -13.03 -14.74
N VAL A 172 10.53 -12.88 -15.69
CA VAL A 172 9.15 -12.48 -15.41
C VAL A 172 8.38 -13.75 -15.07
N LEU A 173 7.75 -13.76 -13.89
CA LEU A 173 7.00 -14.90 -13.39
C LEU A 173 5.51 -14.64 -13.59
N TYR A 174 4.82 -15.60 -14.20
CA TYR A 174 3.37 -15.62 -14.36
C TYR A 174 2.78 -16.63 -13.38
N TYR A 175 1.78 -16.22 -12.60
CA TYR A 175 1.05 -17.09 -11.69
C TYR A 175 -0.40 -17.16 -12.14
N ILE A 176 -0.90 -18.39 -12.16
CA ILE A 176 -2.28 -18.80 -12.42
C ILE A 176 -2.86 -19.27 -11.08
#